data_AF-A0A3Q8UY49-F1
#
_entry.id   AF-A0A3Q8UY49-F1
#
_cell.length_a   1.000
_cell.length_b   1.000
_cell.length_c   1.000
_cell.angle_alpha   90.00
_cell.angle_beta   90.00
_cell.angle_gamma   90.00
#
_symmetry.space_group_name_H-M   'P 1'
#
loop_
_entity.id
_entity.type
_entity.pdbx_description
1 polymer ?
#
loop_
_entity_poly.entity_id
_entity_poly.type
_entity_poly.pdbx_seq_one_letter_code
_entity_poly.pdbx_strand_id
1 'polypeptide(L)'
;MLAAPHARMRHIRPSAVVERRCGGEGLCPSTVRADPYDHSVTTQSPLAPFVLDEADATQTSHCLMLFEGDMEQVEAVFEEHDAEGNGHGWEGLAESLVHTQMPELADRLDFGSESGTFVVTSDDITALRQLGDVLHGAFHDRELLARHIQGADPLFLPR
;
A
#
# COMPACT_ATOMS: atom_id res chain seq x y z
N MET A 1 13.63 26.12 -43.29
CA MET A 1 14.63 27.21 -43.23
C MET A 1 14.22 28.11 -42.08
N LEU A 2 14.83 27.97 -40.89
CA LEU A 2 16.04 28.70 -40.44
C LEU A 2 15.89 30.23 -40.64
N ALA A 3 16.08 31.12 -39.66
CA ALA A 3 16.68 31.01 -38.34
C ALA A 3 16.29 32.23 -37.48
N ALA A 4 16.27 32.06 -36.16
CA ALA A 4 16.28 33.14 -35.18
C ALA A 4 17.71 33.72 -35.04
N PRO A 5 17.88 35.02 -34.71
CA PRO A 5 19.20 35.61 -34.54
C PRO A 5 19.82 35.35 -33.17
N HIS A 6 21.11 35.07 -33.22
CA HIS A 6 22.04 34.75 -32.14
C HIS A 6 22.42 35.95 -31.25
N ALA A 7 22.56 35.62 -29.96
CA ALA A 7 23.68 35.91 -29.07
C ALA A 7 24.05 37.36 -28.68
N ARG A 8 24.19 37.56 -27.36
CA ARG A 8 25.46 38.05 -26.80
C ARG A 8 25.68 37.63 -25.34
N MET A 9 26.62 36.70 -25.19
CA MET A 9 27.32 36.35 -23.96
C MET A 9 28.25 37.51 -23.55
N ARG A 10 28.28 37.86 -22.26
CA ARG A 10 29.45 38.46 -21.61
C ARG A 10 29.67 37.80 -20.25
N HIS A 11 30.69 36.94 -20.19
CA HIS A 11 31.45 36.67 -18.96
C HIS A 11 32.24 37.96 -18.60
N ILE A 12 32.67 38.28 -17.36
CA ILE A 12 33.71 37.63 -16.54
C ILE A 12 33.81 38.39 -15.18
N ARG A 13 33.66 37.65 -14.06
CA ARG A 13 34.39 37.64 -12.74
C ARG A 13 34.50 38.91 -11.83
N PRO A 14 35.09 38.82 -10.59
CA PRO A 14 34.51 38.22 -9.38
C PRO A 14 34.78 39.06 -8.09
N SER A 15 34.43 38.49 -6.93
CA SER A 15 34.97 38.76 -5.59
C SER A 15 34.59 40.06 -4.88
N ALA A 16 33.73 39.92 -3.87
CA ALA A 16 34.10 40.31 -2.50
C ALA A 16 33.30 39.46 -1.51
N VAL A 17 33.98 38.51 -0.88
CA VAL A 17 33.57 37.88 0.37
C VAL A 17 33.62 38.96 1.45
N VAL A 18 32.50 39.17 2.13
CA VAL A 18 32.50 39.66 3.50
C VAL A 18 31.41 38.89 4.26
N GLU A 19 31.81 37.79 4.85
CA GLU A 19 31.06 37.20 5.97
C GLU A 19 31.39 38.02 7.21
N ARG A 20 30.36 38.44 7.95
CA ARG A 20 30.48 38.60 9.41
C ARG A 20 29.13 38.44 10.12
N ARG A 21 29.02 37.27 10.75
CA ARG A 21 28.50 36.94 12.09
C ARG A 21 27.05 37.29 12.47
N CYS A 22 26.27 36.21 12.50
CA CYS A 22 25.48 35.68 13.63
C CYS A 22 24.92 36.66 14.67
N GLY A 23 23.59 36.73 14.72
CA GLY A 23 22.82 37.11 15.90
C GLY A 23 21.35 36.78 15.70
N GLY A 24 20.87 35.71 16.34
CA GLY A 24 19.50 35.63 16.85
C GLY A 24 18.44 34.90 16.01
N GLU A 25 18.33 33.60 16.23
CA GLU A 25 17.08 32.88 16.52
C GLU A 25 15.90 33.12 15.56
N GLY A 26 15.78 32.23 14.56
CA GLY A 26 14.65 32.20 13.63
C GLY A 26 14.88 31.18 12.53
N LEU A 27 14.88 29.89 12.87
CA LEU A 27 14.93 28.80 11.89
C LEU A 27 13.57 28.73 11.16
N CYS A 28 13.42 29.53 10.10
CA CYS A 28 12.49 29.24 9.02
C CYS A 28 13.22 28.32 8.01
N PRO A 29 12.53 27.31 7.48
CA PRO A 29 13.15 26.11 6.95
C PRO A 29 13.94 26.38 5.67
N SER A 30 15.11 25.75 5.59
CA SER A 30 15.92 25.63 4.38
C SER A 30 15.00 25.29 3.21
N THR A 31 14.94 26.19 2.23
CA THR A 31 14.37 25.92 0.92
C THR A 31 15.19 24.79 0.29
N VAL A 32 14.76 23.55 0.51
CA VAL A 32 15.22 22.42 -0.27
C VAL A 32 14.66 22.65 -1.66
N ARG A 33 15.54 23.02 -2.61
CA ARG A 33 15.24 22.84 -4.02
C ARG A 33 14.97 21.36 -4.21
N ALA A 34 13.71 20.99 -4.41
CA ALA A 34 13.37 19.64 -4.85
C ALA A 34 13.99 19.45 -6.24
N ASP A 35 14.98 18.55 -6.34
CA ASP A 35 15.41 18.00 -7.61
C ASP A 35 14.21 17.28 -8.26
N PRO A 36 13.90 17.50 -9.54
CA PRO A 36 12.71 16.93 -10.21
C PRO A 36 12.81 15.41 -10.48
N TYR A 37 13.79 14.73 -9.89
CA TYR A 37 14.02 13.29 -9.97
C TYR A 37 14.51 12.74 -8.63
N ASP A 38 13.76 12.97 -7.55
CA ASP A 38 13.92 12.16 -6.33
C ASP A 38 13.14 10.86 -6.49
N HIS A 39 13.87 9.79 -6.77
CA HIS A 39 13.39 8.41 -6.74
C HIS A 39 13.86 7.75 -5.44
N SER A 40 13.43 8.29 -4.29
CA SER A 40 13.59 7.61 -3.01
C SER A 40 12.80 8.27 -1.87
N VAL A 41 11.50 8.44 -2.06
CA VAL A 41 10.57 8.22 -0.94
C VAL A 41 9.54 7.23 -1.42
N THR A 42 9.92 5.95 -1.41
CA THR A 42 8.91 4.90 -1.31
C THR A 42 8.32 5.06 0.08
N THR A 43 7.28 5.88 0.22
CA THR A 43 6.39 5.78 1.38
C THR A 43 5.80 4.40 1.26
N GLN A 44 6.45 3.41 1.88
CA GLN A 44 5.93 2.07 1.98
C GLN A 44 4.53 2.21 2.55
N SER A 45 3.52 1.77 1.79
CA SER A 45 2.14 1.78 2.27
C SER A 45 2.12 1.10 3.64
N PRO A 46 1.44 1.65 4.66
CA PRO A 46 1.39 1.02 5.98
C PRO A 46 0.80 -0.39 5.92
N LEU A 47 0.06 -0.71 4.86
CA LEU A 47 -0.55 -2.01 4.61
C LEU A 47 0.29 -2.92 3.71
N ALA A 48 1.46 -2.50 3.23
CA ALA A 48 2.27 -3.30 2.30
C ALA A 48 2.48 -4.74 2.81
N PRO A 49 2.32 -5.77 1.96
CA PRO A 49 2.16 -5.69 0.50
C PRO A 49 0.74 -5.37 0.00
N PHE A 50 -0.26 -5.28 0.87
CA PHE A 50 -1.62 -4.94 0.46
C PHE A 50 -1.68 -3.51 -0.10
N VAL A 51 -2.34 -3.39 -1.25
CA VAL A 51 -2.57 -2.13 -1.95
C VAL A 51 -4.00 -1.67 -1.66
N LEU A 52 -4.12 -0.54 -0.97
CA LEU A 52 -5.39 0.14 -0.76
C LEU A 52 -5.54 1.25 -1.80
N ASP A 53 -6.43 1.03 -2.77
CA ASP A 53 -6.81 2.01 -3.79
C ASP A 53 -8.04 2.79 -3.31
N GLU A 54 -7.89 4.09 -3.12
CA GLU A 54 -8.97 4.95 -2.65
C GLU A 54 -9.74 5.52 -3.84
N ALA A 55 -11.05 5.23 -3.90
CA ALA A 55 -11.97 5.80 -4.87
C ALA A 55 -11.77 7.30 -5.06
N ASP A 56 -11.50 7.71 -6.30
CA ASP A 56 -11.50 9.11 -6.70
C ASP A 56 -12.86 9.53 -7.30
N ALA A 57 -12.93 10.74 -7.87
CA ALA A 57 -14.16 11.26 -8.48
C ALA A 57 -14.70 10.45 -9.68
N THR A 58 -13.98 9.43 -10.12
CA THR A 58 -14.32 8.56 -11.26
C THR A 58 -14.65 7.12 -10.86
N GLN A 59 -14.33 6.72 -9.64
CA GLN A 59 -14.57 5.37 -9.10
C GLN A 59 -15.79 5.38 -8.17
N THR A 60 -16.48 4.24 -8.09
CA THR A 60 -17.66 4.08 -7.24
C THR A 60 -17.34 3.55 -5.85
N SER A 61 -16.26 2.79 -5.71
CA SER A 61 -15.87 2.10 -4.48
C SER A 61 -14.36 2.01 -4.33
N HIS A 62 -13.89 1.93 -3.08
CA HIS A 62 -12.50 1.71 -2.72
C HIS A 62 -12.15 0.22 -2.85
N CYS A 63 -10.87 -0.10 -3.06
CA CYS A 63 -10.41 -1.48 -3.26
C CYS A 63 -9.19 -1.81 -2.39
N LEU A 64 -9.20 -2.97 -1.75
CA LEU A 64 -8.03 -3.59 -1.11
C LEU A 64 -7.59 -4.78 -1.96
N MET A 65 -6.31 -4.82 -2.34
CA MET A 65 -5.77 -5.82 -3.25
C MET A 65 -4.47 -6.45 -2.72
N LEU A 66 -4.25 -7.72 -3.08
CA LEU A 66 -2.97 -8.42 -2.94
C LEU A 66 -2.72 -9.25 -4.20
N PHE A 67 -1.50 -9.19 -4.73
CA PHE A 67 -1.15 -9.79 -6.01
C PHE A 67 -0.37 -11.10 -5.85
N GLU A 68 -0.45 -11.97 -6.85
CA GLU A 68 0.17 -13.30 -6.90
C GLU A 68 1.61 -13.32 -6.37
N GLY A 69 2.49 -12.44 -6.85
CA GLY A 69 3.89 -12.42 -6.42
C GLY A 69 4.11 -12.11 -4.93
N ASP A 70 3.15 -11.47 -4.26
CA ASP A 70 3.18 -11.30 -2.81
C ASP A 70 2.56 -12.49 -2.08
N MET A 71 1.48 -13.07 -2.61
CA MET A 71 0.83 -14.26 -2.05
C MET A 71 1.77 -15.48 -2.02
N GLU A 72 2.58 -15.67 -3.06
CA GLU A 72 3.58 -16.74 -3.16
C GLU A 72 4.57 -16.76 -1.96
N GLN A 73 4.80 -15.62 -1.30
CA GLN A 73 5.74 -15.53 -0.18
C GLN A 73 5.27 -16.31 1.06
N VAL A 74 3.96 -16.48 1.21
CA VAL A 74 3.34 -17.15 2.37
C VAL A 74 2.43 -18.32 1.97
N GLU A 75 2.36 -18.67 0.69
CA GLU A 75 1.57 -19.79 0.16
C GLU A 75 1.83 -21.10 0.91
N ALA A 76 3.09 -21.40 1.24
CA ALA A 76 3.46 -22.60 2.00
C ALA A 76 2.74 -22.72 3.36
N VAL A 77 2.31 -21.61 3.98
CA VAL A 77 1.55 -21.63 5.24
C VAL A 77 0.12 -22.12 5.02
N PHE A 78 -0.47 -21.78 3.87
CA PHE A 78 -1.78 -22.29 3.47
C PHE A 78 -1.69 -23.77 3.14
N GLU A 79 -0.69 -24.19 2.36
CA GLU A 79 -0.49 -25.59 1.98
C GLU A 79 -0.27 -26.52 3.18
N GLU A 80 0.47 -26.07 4.20
CA GLU A 80 0.67 -26.81 5.47
C GLU A 80 -0.64 -27.07 6.24
N HIS A 81 -1.71 -26.38 5.86
CA HIS A 81 -3.05 -26.49 6.43
C HIS A 81 -4.09 -26.93 5.40
N ASP A 82 -3.65 -27.58 4.32
CA ASP A 82 -4.51 -28.10 3.24
C ASP A 82 -5.37 -27.00 2.56
N ALA A 83 -4.98 -25.72 2.69
CA ALA A 83 -5.64 -24.58 2.05
C ALA A 83 -4.86 -24.10 0.83
N GLU A 84 -5.55 -23.50 -0.15
CA GLU A 84 -4.89 -22.81 -1.26
C GLU A 84 -4.39 -21.42 -0.83
N GLY A 85 -3.17 -21.04 -1.19
CA GLY A 85 -2.58 -19.73 -0.85
C GLY A 85 -2.78 -18.64 -1.91
N ASN A 86 -3.68 -18.87 -2.87
CA ASN A 86 -3.98 -17.98 -3.98
C ASN A 86 -5.07 -16.94 -3.60
N GLY A 87 -5.51 -16.11 -4.56
CA GLY A 87 -6.48 -15.05 -4.27
C GLY A 87 -7.83 -15.55 -3.70
N HIS A 88 -8.32 -16.73 -4.10
CA HIS A 88 -9.52 -17.33 -3.49
C HIS A 88 -9.27 -17.83 -2.07
N GLY A 89 -8.07 -18.32 -1.79
CA GLY A 89 -7.66 -18.69 -0.44
C GLY A 89 -7.62 -17.50 0.52
N TRP A 90 -7.05 -16.38 0.06
CA TRP A 90 -7.06 -15.12 0.79
C TRP A 90 -8.46 -14.55 0.97
N GLU A 91 -9.33 -14.68 -0.03
CA GLU A 91 -10.75 -14.33 0.06
C GLU A 91 -11.46 -15.15 1.13
N GLY A 92 -11.36 -16.49 1.07
CA GLY A 92 -11.98 -17.37 2.05
C GLY A 92 -11.49 -17.09 3.48
N LEU A 93 -10.20 -16.79 3.63
CA LEU A 93 -9.64 -16.35 4.91
C LEU A 93 -10.28 -15.02 5.35
N ALA A 94 -10.30 -14.02 4.49
CA ALA A 94 -10.85 -12.70 4.80
C ALA A 94 -12.35 -12.76 5.14
N GLU A 95 -13.15 -13.48 4.36
CA GLU A 95 -14.57 -13.71 4.63
C GLU A 95 -14.78 -14.38 5.98
N SER A 96 -14.00 -15.41 6.29
CA SER A 96 -14.08 -16.06 7.60
C SER A 96 -13.71 -15.11 8.74
N LEU A 97 -12.67 -14.29 8.59
CA LEU A 97 -12.25 -13.34 9.63
C LEU A 97 -13.32 -12.26 9.85
N VAL A 98 -13.91 -11.75 8.78
CA VAL A 98 -14.99 -10.76 8.86
C VAL A 98 -16.20 -11.34 9.60
N HIS A 99 -16.66 -12.53 9.25
CA HIS A 99 -17.83 -13.13 9.91
C HIS A 99 -17.59 -13.51 11.37
N THR A 100 -16.35 -13.83 11.76
CA THR A 100 -16.03 -14.31 13.11
C THR A 100 -15.53 -13.22 14.05
N GLN A 101 -14.78 -12.24 13.56
CA GLN A 101 -14.12 -11.21 14.38
C GLN A 101 -14.70 -9.81 14.17
N MET A 102 -15.28 -9.53 12.99
CA MET A 102 -15.73 -8.19 12.60
C MET A 102 -17.10 -8.22 11.91
N PRO A 103 -18.12 -8.87 12.50
CA PRO A 103 -19.39 -9.15 11.82
C PRO A 103 -20.13 -7.88 11.38
N GLU A 104 -19.86 -6.73 12.01
CA GLU A 104 -20.37 -5.42 11.61
C GLU A 104 -19.87 -4.95 10.23
N LEU A 105 -18.82 -5.56 9.70
CA LEU A 105 -18.27 -5.24 8.37
C LEU A 105 -18.77 -6.18 7.27
N ALA A 106 -19.40 -7.31 7.60
CA ALA A 106 -19.76 -8.35 6.62
C ALA A 106 -20.63 -7.81 5.48
N ASP A 107 -21.67 -7.03 5.81
CA ASP A 107 -22.59 -6.47 4.81
C ASP A 107 -22.02 -5.24 4.05
N ARG A 108 -20.78 -4.84 4.36
CA ARG A 108 -20.15 -3.61 3.86
C ARG A 108 -19.00 -3.89 2.91
N LEU A 109 -18.58 -5.14 2.80
CA LEU A 109 -17.45 -5.60 2.01
C LEU A 109 -17.99 -6.50 0.89
N ASP A 110 -17.49 -6.29 -0.32
CA ASP A 110 -17.80 -7.12 -1.48
C ASP A 110 -16.51 -7.81 -1.93
N PHE A 111 -16.58 -9.12 -2.06
CA PHE A 111 -15.45 -10.00 -2.36
C PHE A 111 -15.51 -10.41 -3.84
N GLY A 112 -14.39 -10.24 -4.54
CA GLY A 112 -14.31 -10.42 -5.99
C GLY A 112 -12.94 -10.89 -6.45
N SER A 113 -12.32 -11.76 -5.66
CA SER A 113 -10.97 -12.27 -5.89
C SER A 113 -10.94 -13.30 -7.01
N GLU A 114 -9.82 -13.31 -7.71
CA GLU A 114 -9.45 -14.30 -8.71
C GLU A 114 -8.19 -15.03 -8.23
N SER A 115 -7.85 -16.18 -8.82
CA SER A 115 -6.69 -16.96 -8.34
C SER A 115 -5.39 -16.13 -8.27
N GLY A 116 -5.16 -15.23 -9.24
CA GLY A 116 -3.96 -14.37 -9.27
C GLY A 116 -4.04 -13.09 -8.45
N THR A 117 -5.23 -12.72 -7.94
CA THR A 117 -5.43 -11.45 -7.24
C THR A 117 -6.52 -11.57 -6.19
N PHE A 118 -6.17 -11.34 -4.93
CA PHE A 118 -7.14 -11.07 -3.88
C PHE A 118 -7.70 -9.65 -4.03
N VAL A 119 -9.03 -9.50 -4.00
CA VAL A 119 -9.73 -8.22 -4.15
C VAL A 119 -10.92 -8.14 -3.21
N VAL A 120 -10.98 -7.05 -2.42
CA VAL A 120 -12.15 -6.67 -1.63
C VAL A 120 -12.50 -5.22 -1.95
N THR A 121 -13.77 -4.94 -2.19
CA THR A 121 -14.25 -3.59 -2.47
C THR A 121 -15.25 -3.11 -1.42
N SER A 122 -15.31 -1.80 -1.20
CA SER A 122 -16.27 -1.18 -0.28
C SER A 122 -16.41 0.31 -0.53
N ASP A 123 -17.59 0.85 -0.24
CA ASP A 123 -17.81 2.29 -0.13
C ASP A 123 -17.29 2.87 1.20
N ASP A 124 -16.96 2.02 2.18
CA ASP A 124 -16.33 2.43 3.43
C ASP A 124 -14.84 2.09 3.45
N ILE A 125 -14.02 3.10 3.20
CA ILE A 125 -12.57 3.01 3.31
C ILE A 125 -12.09 2.56 4.70
N THR A 126 -12.85 2.86 5.75
CA THR A 126 -12.52 2.46 7.13
C THR A 126 -12.67 0.95 7.29
N ALA A 127 -13.70 0.34 6.70
CA ALA A 127 -13.90 -1.10 6.72
C ALA A 127 -12.74 -1.82 6.02
N LEU A 128 -12.32 -1.34 4.85
CA LEU A 128 -11.16 -1.89 4.13
C LEU A 128 -9.86 -1.73 4.90
N ARG A 129 -9.65 -0.59 5.56
CA ARG A 129 -8.46 -0.38 6.40
C ARG A 129 -8.42 -1.34 7.58
N GLN A 130 -9.55 -1.54 8.26
CA GLN A 130 -9.60 -2.46 9.39
C GLN A 130 -9.36 -3.91 8.97
N LEU A 131 -9.97 -4.36 7.87
CA LEU A 131 -9.67 -5.69 7.30
C LEU A 131 -8.19 -5.77 6.87
N GLY A 132 -7.71 -4.73 6.19
CA GLY A 132 -6.33 -4.62 5.75
C GLY A 132 -5.32 -4.72 6.89
N ASP A 133 -5.56 -4.09 8.04
CA ASP A 133 -4.69 -4.17 9.22
C ASP A 133 -4.60 -5.61 9.76
N VAL A 134 -5.72 -6.33 9.79
CA VAL A 134 -5.75 -7.74 10.23
C VAL A 134 -4.99 -8.64 9.25
N LEU A 135 -5.27 -8.50 7.95
CA LEU A 135 -4.61 -9.30 6.91
C LEU A 135 -3.11 -8.97 6.80
N HIS A 136 -2.74 -7.70 6.94
CA HIS A 136 -1.36 -7.26 7.01
C HIS A 136 -0.63 -7.91 8.19
N GLY A 137 -1.22 -7.89 9.39
CA GLY A 137 -0.67 -8.56 10.56
C GLY A 137 -0.46 -10.06 10.32
N ALA A 138 -1.46 -10.73 9.74
CA ALA A 138 -1.37 -12.14 9.38
C ALA A 138 -0.26 -12.40 8.36
N PHE A 139 -0.17 -11.60 7.29
CA PHE A 139 0.84 -11.76 6.24
C PHE A 139 2.27 -11.71 6.79
N HIS A 140 2.55 -10.81 7.74
CA HIS A 140 3.89 -10.65 8.31
C HIS A 140 4.21 -11.54 9.51
N ASP A 141 3.22 -12.25 10.05
CA ASP A 141 3.38 -13.17 11.17
C ASP A 141 2.84 -14.56 10.77
N ARG A 142 3.78 -15.45 10.42
CA ARG A 142 3.49 -16.83 10.03
C ARG A 142 2.66 -17.60 11.06
N GLU A 143 2.94 -17.42 12.35
CA GLU A 143 2.20 -18.14 13.40
C GLU A 143 0.77 -17.59 13.52
N LEU A 144 0.61 -16.28 13.36
CA LEU A 144 -0.69 -15.64 13.30
C LEU A 144 -1.49 -16.07 12.08
N LEU A 145 -0.87 -16.12 10.89
CA LEU A 145 -1.49 -16.63 9.67
C LEU A 145 -1.94 -18.08 9.83
N ALA A 146 -1.06 -18.95 10.32
CA ALA A 146 -1.38 -20.35 10.58
C ALA A 146 -2.57 -20.49 11.55
N ARG A 147 -2.62 -19.68 12.61
CA ARG A 147 -3.75 -19.66 13.55
C ARG A 147 -5.05 -19.21 12.88
N HIS A 148 -5.00 -18.17 12.06
CA HIS A 148 -6.18 -17.66 11.36
C HIS A 148 -6.69 -18.66 10.32
N ILE A 149 -5.78 -19.31 9.59
CA ILE A 149 -6.13 -20.41 8.70
C ILE A 149 -6.76 -21.51 9.55
N GLN A 150 -6.10 -22.13 10.51
CA GLN A 150 -6.69 -23.22 11.32
C GLN A 150 -8.09 -22.88 11.91
N GLY A 151 -8.29 -21.65 12.36
CA GLY A 151 -9.56 -21.18 12.93
C GLY A 151 -10.61 -20.73 11.93
N ALA A 152 -10.29 -20.59 10.63
CA ALA A 152 -11.25 -20.12 9.64
C ALA A 152 -12.35 -21.17 9.39
N ASP A 153 -13.56 -20.68 9.15
CA ASP A 153 -14.75 -21.48 8.88
C ASP A 153 -14.57 -22.22 7.53
N PRO A 154 -14.72 -23.55 7.50
CA PRO A 154 -14.65 -24.34 6.27
C PRO A 154 -15.67 -23.95 5.21
N LEU A 155 -16.75 -23.23 5.60
CA LEU A 155 -17.70 -22.66 4.65
C LEU A 155 -17.03 -21.67 3.68
N PHE A 156 -16.09 -20.87 4.19
CA PHE A 156 -15.42 -19.81 3.44
C PHE A 156 -14.04 -20.24 2.93
N LEU A 157 -13.26 -20.94 3.78
CA LEU A 157 -11.94 -21.42 3.43
C LEU A 157 -11.91 -22.96 3.42
N PRO A 158 -12.24 -23.60 2.28
CA PRO A 158 -12.20 -25.04 2.15
C PRO A 158 -10.77 -25.57 2.30
N ARG A 159 -10.65 -26.72 2.98
CA ARG A 159 -9.42 -27.45 3.28
C ARG A 159 -9.66 -28.94 3.14
#